data_AF-A0A928M4R0-F1
#
_entry.id   AF-A0A928M4R0-F1
#
_cell.length_a   1.000
_cell.length_b   1.000
_cell.length_c   1.000
_cell.angle_alpha   90.00
_cell.angle_beta   90.00
_cell.angle_gamma   90.00
#
_symmetry.space_group_name_H-M   'P 1'
#
loop_
_entity.id
_entity.type
_entity.pdbx_description
1 polymer ?
#
loop_
_entity_poly.entity_id
_entity_poly.type
_entity_poly.pdbx_seq_one_letter_code
_entity_poly.pdbx_strand_id
1 'polypeptide(L)'
;MEIKINIDDIDYEALADRMMPLLISQLSNDREDVATRLMLLSQGFTESAVKMILSKMSKEKKDQLLVRLINKNKPQIMELIGEMALSQGIRLNVNDVEAKI
;
A
#
# COMPACT_ATOMS: atom_id res chain seq x y z
N MET A 1 -13.54 -18.93 -9.47
CA MET A 1 -14.35 -17.70 -9.67
C MET A 1 -13.46 -16.50 -9.41
N GLU A 2 -13.73 -15.38 -10.06
CA GLU A 2 -12.96 -14.14 -9.93
C GLU A 2 -13.92 -12.99 -9.56
N ILE A 3 -13.50 -12.13 -8.65
CA ILE A 3 -14.22 -10.91 -8.26
C ILE A 3 -13.33 -9.72 -8.61
N LYS A 4 -13.84 -8.78 -9.40
CA LYS A 4 -13.18 -7.50 -9.67
C LYS A 4 -13.76 -6.43 -8.74
N ILE A 5 -12.89 -5.80 -7.96
CA ILE A 5 -13.24 -4.70 -7.07
C ILE A 5 -12.67 -3.41 -7.67
N ASN A 6 -13.52 -2.41 -7.86
CA ASN A 6 -13.07 -1.05 -8.19
C ASN A 6 -13.00 -0.25 -6.89
N ILE A 7 -11.90 0.46 -6.68
CA ILE A 7 -11.65 1.24 -5.47
C ILE A 7 -11.50 2.70 -5.90
N ASP A 8 -12.27 3.58 -5.29
CA ASP A 8 -12.19 5.04 -5.39
C ASP A 8 -12.13 5.68 -3.99
N ASP A 9 -12.02 7.01 -3.96
CA ASP A 9 -12.04 7.84 -2.74
C ASP A 9 -11.11 7.38 -1.61
N ILE A 10 -9.85 7.11 -1.96
CA ILE A 10 -8.86 6.58 -1.03
C ILE A 10 -8.32 7.69 -0.14
N ASP A 11 -8.50 7.55 1.17
CA ASP A 11 -7.83 8.38 2.17
C ASP A 11 -6.37 7.95 2.33
N TYR A 12 -5.50 8.52 1.51
CA TYR A 12 -4.07 8.21 1.55
C TYR A 12 -3.39 8.67 2.84
N GLU A 13 -3.95 9.63 3.59
CA GLU A 13 -3.36 10.08 4.85
C GLU A 13 -3.63 9.07 5.96
N ALA A 14 -4.89 8.66 6.14
CA ALA A 14 -5.25 7.61 7.09
C ALA A 14 -4.58 6.27 6.73
N LEU A 15 -4.47 5.97 5.43
CA LEU A 15 -3.74 4.80 4.97
C LEU A 15 -2.26 4.91 5.32
N ALA A 16 -1.66 6.09 5.14
CA ALA A 16 -0.25 6.29 5.46
C ALA A 16 0.04 6.04 6.93
N ASP A 17 -0.78 6.59 7.83
CA ASP A 17 -0.64 6.40 9.28
C ASP A 17 -0.68 4.92 9.67
N ARG A 18 -1.59 4.15 9.08
CA ARG A 18 -1.74 2.71 9.38
C ARG A 18 -0.66 1.86 8.74
N MET A 19 -0.12 2.29 7.60
CA MET A 19 0.83 1.52 6.80
C MET A 19 2.26 2.05 6.86
N MET A 20 2.57 2.95 7.80
CA MET A 20 3.88 3.63 7.86
C MET A 20 5.08 2.67 7.78
N PRO A 21 5.10 1.51 8.48
CA PRO A 21 6.21 0.56 8.35
C PRO A 21 6.34 -0.02 6.94
N LEU A 22 5.21 -0.31 6.28
CA LEU A 22 5.16 -0.85 4.93
C LEU A 22 5.57 0.21 3.90
N LEU A 23 5.14 1.45 4.11
CA LEU A 23 5.49 2.59 3.27
C LEU A 23 6.98 2.90 3.33
N ILE A 24 7.59 2.96 4.53
CA ILE A 24 9.04 3.10 4.68
C ILE A 24 9.73 1.97 3.91
N SER A 25 9.33 0.71 4.14
CA SER A 25 9.93 -0.43 3.44
C SER A 25 9.81 -0.35 1.91
N GLN A 26 8.68 0.11 1.38
CA GLN A 26 8.55 0.30 -0.08
C GLN A 26 9.41 1.44 -0.58
N LEU A 27 9.27 2.64 -0.01
CA LEU A 27 9.95 3.83 -0.49
C LEU A 27 11.47 3.71 -0.36
N SER A 28 11.98 3.07 0.69
CA SER A 28 13.42 2.77 0.85
C SER A 28 13.97 1.85 -0.24
N ASN A 29 13.14 0.91 -0.71
CA ASN A 29 13.52 -0.12 -1.66
C ASN A 29 13.08 0.18 -3.11
N ASP A 30 12.40 1.31 -3.34
CA ASP A 30 11.86 1.69 -4.64
C ASP A 30 12.98 2.10 -5.61
N ARG A 31 13.44 1.16 -6.43
CA ARG A 31 14.55 1.40 -7.36
C ARG A 31 14.19 2.37 -8.49
N GLU A 32 12.91 2.60 -8.74
CA GLU A 32 12.43 3.46 -9.84
C GLU A 32 12.45 4.94 -9.45
N ASP A 33 12.24 5.27 -8.17
CA ASP A 33 12.20 6.66 -7.69
C ASP A 33 13.43 7.01 -6.82
N VAL A 34 14.56 7.17 -7.50
CA VAL A 34 15.85 7.56 -6.90
C VAL A 34 15.74 8.89 -6.15
N ALA A 35 14.95 9.85 -6.65
CA ALA A 35 14.78 11.16 -6.02
C ALA A 35 14.09 11.03 -4.66
N THR A 36 13.01 10.25 -4.59
CA THR A 36 12.30 9.95 -3.33
C THR A 36 13.21 9.25 -2.32
N ARG A 37 14.05 8.30 -2.77
CA ARG A 37 15.02 7.62 -1.91
C ARG A 37 16.11 8.54 -1.38
N LEU A 38 16.68 9.41 -2.22
CA LEU A 38 17.68 10.39 -1.79
C LEU A 38 17.10 11.38 -0.78
N MET A 39 15.85 11.80 -0.96
CA MET A 39 15.15 12.64 0.03
C MET A 39 14.98 11.92 1.37
N LEU A 40 14.53 10.65 1.38
CA LEU A 40 14.42 9.87 2.63
C LEU A 40 15.77 9.65 3.31
N LEU A 41 16.83 9.38 2.55
CA LEU A 41 18.19 9.21 3.09
C LEU A 41 18.72 10.50 3.72
N SER A 42 18.41 11.66 3.14
CA SER A 42 18.86 12.97 3.65
C SER A 42 18.09 13.46 4.87
N GLN A 43 16.80 13.15 4.99
CA GLN A 43 15.95 13.55 6.12
C GLN A 43 15.91 12.51 7.26
N GLY A 44 16.51 11.34 7.03
CA GLY A 44 16.27 10.16 7.85
C GLY A 44 14.91 9.53 7.54
N PHE A 45 14.80 8.21 7.64
CA PHE A 45 13.56 7.46 7.43
C PHE A 45 12.57 7.66 8.59
N THR A 46 12.16 8.91 8.79
CA THR A 46 11.21 9.34 9.81
C THR A 46 9.80 9.36 9.24
N GLU A 47 8.82 9.18 10.12
CA GLU A 47 7.41 9.25 9.76
C GLU A 47 7.03 10.59 9.09
N SER A 48 7.57 11.71 9.62
CA SER A 48 7.33 13.04 9.08
C SER A 48 7.90 13.22 7.67
N ALA A 49 9.10 12.68 7.39
CA ALA A 49 9.69 12.71 6.04
C ALA A 49 8.85 11.91 5.04
N VAL A 50 8.35 10.73 5.45
CA VAL A 50 7.47 9.92 4.60
C VAL A 50 6.15 10.65 4.31
N LYS A 51 5.50 11.22 5.31
CA LYS A 51 4.27 12.02 5.13
C LYS A 51 4.50 13.21 4.19
N MET A 52 5.62 13.91 4.33
CA MET A 52 5.99 15.03 3.46
C MET A 52 6.22 14.61 2.01
N ILE A 53 6.78 13.41 1.78
CA ILE A 53 6.96 12.88 0.43
C ILE A 53 5.61 12.49 -0.16
N LEU A 54 4.78 11.77 0.59
CA LEU A 54 3.44 11.38 0.14
C LEU A 54 2.57 12.60 -0.19
N SER A 55 2.65 13.68 0.59
CA SER A 55 1.88 14.90 0.32
C SER A 55 2.30 15.60 -0.99
N LYS A 56 3.54 15.40 -1.44
CA LYS A 56 4.07 15.95 -2.69
C LYS A 56 3.86 15.04 -3.92
N MET A 57 3.44 13.79 -3.73
CA MET A 57 3.16 12.87 -4.84
C MET A 57 1.87 13.27 -5.57
N SER A 58 1.88 13.19 -6.90
CA SER A 58 0.64 13.28 -7.69
C SER A 58 -0.27 12.09 -7.38
N LYS A 59 -1.56 12.21 -7.73
CA LYS A 59 -2.53 11.13 -7.52
C LYS A 59 -2.08 9.83 -8.20
N GLU A 60 -1.61 9.93 -9.43
CA GLU A 60 -1.15 8.77 -10.23
C GLU A 60 0.02 8.07 -9.55
N LYS A 61 0.95 8.83 -8.95
CA LYS A 61 2.08 8.24 -8.20
C LYS A 61 1.62 7.56 -6.91
N LYS A 62 0.63 8.14 -6.21
CA LYS A 62 0.02 7.51 -5.03
C LYS A 62 -0.70 6.20 -5.39
N ASP A 63 -1.41 6.19 -6.52
CA ASP A 63 -2.09 4.99 -7.03
C ASP A 63 -1.07 3.90 -7.40
N GLN A 64 0.01 4.27 -8.10
CA GLN A 64 1.08 3.32 -8.42
C GLN A 64 1.74 2.74 -7.16
N LEU A 65 2.01 3.58 -6.16
CA LEU A 65 2.55 3.13 -4.87
C LEU A 65 1.58 2.16 -4.18
N LEU A 66 0.28 2.45 -4.20
CA LEU A 66 -0.75 1.58 -3.64
C LEU A 66 -0.81 0.23 -4.36
N VAL A 67 -0.77 0.20 -5.69
CA VAL A 67 -0.69 -1.04 -6.47
C VAL A 67 0.52 -1.88 -6.05
N ARG A 68 1.70 -1.26 -5.93
CA ARG A 68 2.92 -1.95 -5.46
C ARG A 68 2.76 -2.47 -4.03
N LEU A 69 2.13 -1.70 -3.14
CA LEU A 69 1.85 -2.11 -1.77
C LEU A 69 0.91 -3.32 -1.73
N ILE A 70 -0.20 -3.30 -2.46
CA ILE A 70 -1.15 -4.41 -2.49
C ILE A 70 -0.47 -5.68 -3.02
N ASN A 71 0.22 -5.56 -4.16
CA ASN A 71 0.84 -6.73 -4.81
C ASN A 71 2.03 -7.30 -4.02
N LYS A 72 2.76 -6.50 -3.24
CA LYS A 72 3.83 -7.00 -2.36
C LYS A 72 3.31 -7.60 -1.06
N ASN A 73 2.10 -7.24 -0.63
CA ASN A 73 1.48 -7.72 0.60
C ASN A 73 0.26 -8.62 0.33
N LYS A 74 0.21 -9.29 -0.83
CA LYS A 74 -0.89 -10.22 -1.19
C LYS A 74 -1.19 -11.22 -0.07
N PRO A 75 -0.21 -11.92 0.53
CA PRO A 75 -0.51 -12.91 1.57
C PRO A 75 -1.28 -12.33 2.75
N GLN A 76 -0.88 -11.16 3.24
CA GLN A 76 -1.51 -10.49 4.38
C GLN A 76 -2.92 -10.00 4.02
N ILE A 77 -3.13 -9.52 2.79
CA ILE A 77 -4.46 -9.09 2.34
C ILE A 77 -5.38 -10.30 2.18
N MET A 78 -4.88 -11.41 1.64
CA MET A 78 -5.64 -12.66 1.49
C MET A 78 -6.07 -13.21 2.86
N GLU A 79 -5.16 -13.22 3.83
CA GLU A 79 -5.43 -13.62 5.21
C GLU A 79 -6.51 -12.73 5.84
N LEU A 80 -6.36 -11.40 5.75
CA LEU A 80 -7.33 -10.45 6.27
C LEU A 80 -8.73 -10.66 5.67
N ILE A 81 -8.85 -10.84 4.35
CA ILE A 81 -10.14 -11.08 3.70
C ILE A 81 -10.75 -12.40 4.21
N GLY A 82 -9.93 -13.44 4.36
CA GLY A 82 -10.36 -14.73 4.90
C GLY A 82 -10.88 -14.62 6.35
N GLU A 83 -10.13 -13.93 7.22
CA GLU A 83 -10.51 -13.68 8.61
C GLU A 83 -11.78 -12.85 8.71
N MET A 84 -11.90 -11.78 7.91
CA MET A 84 -13.10 -10.95 7.87
C MET A 84 -14.33 -11.75 7.42
N ALA A 85 -14.21 -12.58 6.38
CA ALA A 85 -15.30 -13.45 5.95
C ALA A 85 -15.69 -14.46 7.03
N LEU A 86 -14.70 -15.10 7.66
CA LEU A 86 -14.93 -16.07 8.73
C LEU A 86 -15.62 -15.44 9.95
N SER A 87 -15.27 -14.19 10.29
CA SER A 87 -15.92 -13.43 11.37
C SER A 87 -17.42 -13.23 11.14
N GLN A 88 -17.86 -13.29 9.88
CA GLN A 88 -19.27 -13.21 9.47
C GLN A 88 -19.89 -14.60 9.23
N GLY A 89 -19.20 -15.68 9.62
CA GLY A 89 -19.65 -17.05 9.42
C GLY A 89 -19.46 -17.59 7.99
N ILE A 90 -18.76 -16.84 7.12
CA ILE A 90 -18.55 -17.20 5.72
C ILE A 90 -17.16 -17.84 5.58
N ARG A 91 -17.11 -19.11 5.16
CA ARG A 91 -15.84 -19.77 4.81
C ARG A 91 -15.43 -19.37 3.40
N LEU A 92 -14.46 -18.46 3.30
CA LEU A 92 -13.88 -17.99 2.05
C LEU A 92 -12.38 -18.27 2.04
N ASN A 93 -11.88 -18.87 0.96
CA ASN A 93 -10.45 -19.01 0.71
C ASN A 93 -10.07 -18.13 -0.49
N VAL A 94 -9.26 -17.09 -0.24
CA VAL A 94 -8.76 -16.21 -1.30
C VAL A 94 -7.47 -16.81 -1.83
N ASN A 95 -7.45 -17.18 -3.12
CA ASN A 95 -6.30 -17.85 -3.73
C ASN A 95 -5.28 -16.88 -4.35
N ASP A 96 -5.72 -15.68 -4.75
CA ASP A 96 -4.86 -14.61 -5.25
C ASP A 96 -5.55 -13.25 -5.04
N VAL A 97 -4.76 -12.19 -4.99
CA VAL A 97 -5.18 -10.78 -4.99
C VAL A 97 -4.27 -10.06 -5.97
N GLU A 98 -4.81 -9.30 -6.91
CA GLU A 98 -4.02 -8.50 -7.86
C GLU A 98 -4.57 -7.07 -7.92
N ALA A 99 -3.67 -6.10 -7.80
CA ALA A 99 -3.96 -4.70 -8.11
C ALA A 99 -3.28 -4.29 -9.41
N LYS A 100 -3.98 -3.50 -10.23
CA LYS A 100 -3.48 -2.93 -11.48
C LYS A 100 -4.20 -1.61 -11.80
N ILE A 101 -3.50 -0.72 -12.51
CA ILE A 101 -4.01 0.55 -13.07
C ILE A 101 -4.12 0.39 -14.58
#